data_AF-A0A645HDF4-F1
#
_entry.id   AF-A0A645HDF4-F1
#
_cell.length_a   1.000
_cell.length_b   1.000
_cell.length_c   1.000
_cell.angle_alpha   90.00
_cell.angle_beta   90.00
_cell.angle_gamma   90.00
#
_symmetry.space_group_name_H-M   'P 1'
#
loop_
_entity.id
_entity.type
_entity.pdbx_description
1 polymer ?
#
loop_
_entity_poly.entity_id
_entity_poly.type
_entity_poly.pdbx_seq_one_letter_code
_entity_poly.pdbx_strand_id
1 'polypeptide(L)'
;MLKERAAKLRMQENVNTLHATTIDLLSVEEESRLKEKVLKETLQWKLDVLKNTMHLRYMMSEREQKTYQPLFDSLDKILFDQNTKTPWMDIRQTVEHLNPSLRLFIRQQYPTLSETEYNVCLLSYASLSVQEVAFVLNQSEHTVYKARTRLNKKIGSDFYSVLRRALSL
;
A
#
# COMPACT_ATOMS: atom_id res chain seq x y z
N MET A 1 18.34 -60.34 5.04
CA MET A 1 19.60 -59.74 5.53
C MET A 1 20.18 -58.67 4.61
N LEU A 2 20.84 -58.96 3.48
CA LEU A 2 21.48 -57.92 2.63
C LEU A 2 20.49 -56.93 1.98
N LYS A 3 19.35 -57.41 1.46
CA LYS A 3 18.31 -56.57 0.84
C LYS A 3 17.61 -55.63 1.83
N GLU A 4 17.34 -56.10 3.05
CA GLU A 4 16.72 -55.30 4.12
C GLU A 4 17.66 -54.19 4.61
N ARG A 5 18.96 -54.49 4.72
CA ARG A 5 19.97 -53.49 5.08
C ARG A 5 20.09 -52.38 4.03
N ALA A 6 20.06 -52.75 2.74
CA ALA A 6 20.06 -51.78 1.64
C ALA A 6 18.77 -50.94 1.61
N ALA A 7 17.60 -51.55 1.86
CA ALA A 7 16.33 -50.84 1.98
C ALA A 7 16.33 -49.86 3.15
N LYS A 8 16.86 -50.26 4.32
CA LYS A 8 17.02 -49.40 5.49
C LYS A 8 17.95 -48.22 5.22
N LEU A 9 19.05 -48.45 4.50
CA LEU A 9 20.00 -47.38 4.15
C LEU A 9 19.34 -46.34 3.22
N ARG A 10 18.63 -46.79 2.19
CA ARG A 10 17.86 -45.90 1.29
C ARG A 10 16.78 -45.13 2.03
N MET A 11 16.10 -45.77 2.98
CA MET A 11 15.09 -45.11 3.81
C MET A 11 15.72 -44.02 4.68
N GLN A 12 16.91 -44.26 5.23
CA GLN A 12 17.65 -43.26 5.99
C GLN A 12 18.10 -42.08 5.10
N GLU A 13 18.59 -42.36 3.90
CA GLU A 13 18.95 -41.33 2.92
C GLU A 13 17.74 -40.47 2.57
N ASN A 14 16.59 -41.09 2.27
CA ASN A 14 15.35 -40.37 1.99
C ASN A 14 14.90 -39.49 3.16
N VAL A 15 14.98 -39.99 4.39
CA VAL A 15 14.65 -39.19 5.59
C VAL A 15 15.59 -38.01 5.76
N ASN A 16 16.89 -38.19 5.50
CA ASN A 16 17.87 -37.11 5.56
C ASN A 16 17.60 -36.05 4.47
N THR A 17 17.24 -36.47 3.25
CA THR A 17 16.86 -35.55 2.17
C THR A 17 15.58 -34.78 2.51
N LEU A 18 14.57 -35.44 3.08
CA LEU A 18 13.34 -34.78 3.54
C LEU A 18 13.62 -33.76 4.65
N HIS A 19 14.52 -34.08 5.58
CA HIS A 19 14.91 -33.14 6.63
C HIS A 19 15.65 -31.92 6.06
N ALA A 20 16.61 -32.13 5.15
CA ALA A 20 17.35 -31.05 4.50
C ALA A 20 16.41 -30.13 3.70
N THR A 21 15.53 -30.71 2.87
CA THR A 21 14.54 -29.94 2.11
C THR A 21 13.56 -29.18 3.01
N THR A 22 13.17 -29.74 4.16
CA THR A 22 12.32 -29.04 5.13
C THR A 22 13.03 -27.82 5.70
N ILE A 23 14.32 -27.94 6.06
CA ILE A 23 15.12 -26.79 6.54
C ILE A 23 15.22 -25.71 5.46
N ASP A 24 15.52 -26.09 4.22
CA ASP A 24 15.64 -25.15 3.11
C ASP A 24 14.31 -24.40 2.89
N LEU A 25 13.17 -25.10 2.91
CA LEU A 25 11.84 -24.50 2.78
C LEU A 25 11.55 -23.50 3.90
N LEU A 26 11.88 -23.84 5.16
CA LEU A 26 11.71 -22.93 6.29
C LEU A 26 12.58 -21.68 6.15
N SER A 27 13.82 -21.83 5.68
CA SER A 27 14.72 -20.69 5.45
C SER A 27 14.20 -19.75 4.35
N VAL A 28 13.65 -20.30 3.28
CA VAL A 28 13.05 -19.52 2.17
C VAL A 28 11.77 -18.81 2.64
N GLU A 29 10.96 -19.46 3.47
CA GLU A 29 9.78 -18.84 4.06
C GLU A 29 10.16 -17.65 4.96
N GLU A 30 11.18 -17.82 5.80
CA GLU A 30 11.67 -16.74 6.67
C GLU A 30 12.27 -15.57 5.88
N GLU A 31 13.07 -15.86 4.84
CA GLU A 31 13.58 -14.83 3.94
C GLU A 31 12.43 -14.09 3.22
N SER A 32 11.40 -14.81 2.79
CA SER A 32 10.22 -14.23 2.13
C SER A 32 9.45 -13.31 3.07
N ARG A 33 9.24 -13.74 4.33
CA ARG A 33 8.60 -12.90 5.37
C ARG A 33 9.43 -11.64 5.67
N LEU A 34 10.75 -11.76 5.72
CA LEU A 34 11.63 -10.61 5.92
C LEU A 34 11.53 -9.62 4.75
N LYS A 35 11.57 -10.11 3.51
CA LYS A 35 11.38 -9.28 2.31
C LYS A 35 10.03 -8.57 2.31
N GLU A 36 8.96 -9.26 2.67
CA GLU A 36 7.62 -8.66 2.78
C GLU A 36 7.58 -7.57 3.86
N LYS A 37 8.21 -7.80 5.02
CA LYS A 37 8.31 -6.81 6.09
C LYS A 37 9.05 -5.55 5.63
N VAL A 38 10.24 -5.71 5.04
CA VAL A 38 11.05 -4.60 4.52
C VAL A 38 10.30 -3.83 3.45
N LEU A 39 9.57 -4.53 2.57
CA LEU A 39 8.73 -3.90 1.56
C LEU A 39 7.62 -3.04 2.20
N LYS A 40 6.89 -3.58 3.18
CA LYS A 40 5.84 -2.83 3.90
C LYS A 40 6.40 -1.59 4.60
N GLU A 41 7.53 -1.72 5.28
CA GLU A 41 8.21 -0.61 5.95
C GLU A 41 8.63 0.49 4.95
N THR A 42 9.16 0.08 3.79
CA THR A 42 9.56 1.01 2.73
C THR A 42 8.36 1.75 2.12
N LEU A 43 7.25 1.03 1.87
CA LEU A 43 6.02 1.62 1.35
C LEU A 43 5.38 2.58 2.36
N GLN A 44 5.41 2.23 3.65
CA GLN A 44 4.95 3.10 4.72
C GLN A 44 5.79 4.38 4.80
N TRP A 45 7.12 4.26 4.79
CA TRP A 45 8.02 5.41 4.77
C TRP A 45 7.75 6.34 3.58
N LYS A 46 7.54 5.78 2.38
CA LYS A 46 7.18 6.55 1.18
C LYS A 46 5.89 7.34 1.38
N LEU A 47 4.89 6.76 2.03
CA LEU A 47 3.63 7.43 2.34
C LEU A 47 3.83 8.58 3.35
N ASP A 48 4.66 8.37 4.37
CA ASP A 48 4.93 9.37 5.39
C ASP A 48 5.73 10.55 4.83
N VAL A 49 6.72 10.30 3.97
CA VAL A 49 7.46 11.36 3.27
C VAL A 49 6.54 12.17 2.37
N LEU A 50 5.61 11.54 1.65
CA LEU A 50 4.61 12.25 0.85
C LEU A 50 3.77 13.20 1.72
N LYS A 51 3.21 12.69 2.82
CA LYS A 51 2.39 13.49 3.75
C LYS A 51 3.17 14.67 4.30
N ASN A 52 4.38 14.43 4.79
CA ASN A 52 5.24 15.48 5.33
C ASN A 52 5.59 16.53 4.27
N THR A 53 5.89 16.10 3.05
CA THR A 53 6.18 17.02 1.93
C THR A 53 4.96 17.88 1.60
N MET A 54 3.76 17.30 1.57
CA MET A 54 2.53 18.04 1.31
C MET A 54 2.18 19.01 2.43
N HIS A 55 2.32 18.58 3.67
CA HIS A 55 2.12 19.45 4.83
C HIS A 55 3.06 20.66 4.77
N LEU A 56 4.35 20.44 4.47
CA LEU A 56 5.32 21.52 4.27
C LEU A 56 4.91 22.46 3.14
N ARG A 57 4.55 21.94 1.96
CA ARG A 57 4.09 22.77 0.83
C ARG A 57 2.90 23.65 1.24
N TYR A 58 1.95 23.11 1.99
CA TYR A 58 0.75 23.84 2.40
C TYR A 58 1.04 24.91 3.47
N MET A 59 2.02 24.69 4.35
CA MET A 59 2.43 25.68 5.36
C MET A 59 3.27 26.82 4.78
N MET A 60 3.82 26.64 3.57
CA MET A 60 4.64 27.63 2.87
C MET A 60 3.79 28.59 2.02
N SER A 61 4.19 29.85 1.97
CA SER A 61 3.66 30.82 1.00
C SER A 61 4.06 30.46 -0.44
N GLU A 62 3.34 31.00 -1.43
CA GLU A 62 3.68 30.77 -2.85
C GLU A 62 5.12 31.17 -3.21
N ARG A 63 5.68 32.18 -2.53
CA ARG A 63 7.08 32.59 -2.74
C ARG A 63 8.05 31.52 -2.23
N GLU A 64 7.82 31.02 -1.03
CA GLU A 64 8.66 29.97 -0.43
C GLU A 64 8.56 28.66 -1.22
N GLN A 65 7.36 28.29 -1.67
CA GLN A 65 7.17 27.12 -2.52
C GLN A 65 8.01 27.21 -3.80
N LYS A 66 8.04 28.39 -4.46
CA LYS A 66 8.89 28.62 -5.64
C LYS A 66 10.38 28.53 -5.32
N THR A 67 10.80 29.04 -4.16
CA THR A 67 12.20 28.95 -3.71
C THR A 67 12.63 27.50 -3.49
N TYR A 68 11.77 26.66 -2.92
CA TYR A 68 12.06 25.25 -2.62
C TYR A 68 11.62 24.27 -3.71
N GLN A 69 11.14 24.75 -4.87
CA GLN A 69 10.71 23.90 -5.98
C GLN A 69 11.75 22.86 -6.41
N PRO A 70 13.07 23.16 -6.51
CA PRO A 70 14.06 22.14 -6.90
C PRO A 70 14.18 20.98 -5.90
N LEU A 71 13.95 21.26 -4.61
CA LEU A 71 13.94 20.24 -3.56
C LEU A 71 12.69 19.36 -3.70
N PHE A 72 11.54 19.98 -3.97
CA PHE A 72 10.30 19.27 -4.23
C PHE A 72 10.38 18.37 -5.48
N ASP A 73 10.97 18.86 -6.56
CA ASP A 73 11.18 18.07 -7.78
C ASP A 73 12.12 16.87 -7.52
N SER A 74 13.10 17.04 -6.63
CA SER A 74 14.01 15.96 -6.23
C SER A 74 13.31 14.91 -5.37
N LEU A 75 12.44 15.34 -4.45
CA LEU A 75 11.60 14.44 -3.66
C LEU A 75 10.61 13.68 -4.55
N ASP A 76 9.99 14.35 -5.51
CA ASP A 76 9.05 13.73 -6.44
C ASP A 76 9.75 12.61 -7.25
N LYS A 77 11.03 12.77 -7.63
CA LYS A 77 11.82 11.71 -8.29
C LYS A 77 12.16 10.52 -7.39
N ILE A 78 12.18 10.69 -6.07
CA ILE A 78 12.41 9.62 -5.09
C ILE A 78 11.09 8.90 -4.79
N LEU A 79 10.00 9.66 -4.69
CA LEU A 79 8.69 9.16 -4.34
C LEU A 79 8.02 8.45 -5.52
N PHE A 80 8.19 8.92 -6.74
CA PHE A 80 7.47 8.40 -7.90
C PHE A 80 8.44 7.72 -8.87
N ASP A 81 8.00 6.60 -9.45
CA ASP A 81 8.76 5.97 -10.52
C ASP A 81 8.72 6.88 -11.75
N GLN A 82 9.89 7.12 -12.33
CA GLN A 82 10.07 8.00 -13.49
C GLN A 82 9.36 7.46 -14.73
N ASN A 83 9.01 6.17 -14.74
CA ASN A 83 8.25 5.53 -15.81
C ASN A 83 6.74 5.67 -15.64
N THR A 84 6.25 6.09 -14.48
CA THR A 84 4.81 6.20 -14.25
C THR A 84 4.29 7.51 -14.81
N LYS A 85 3.41 7.41 -15.82
CA LYS A 85 2.76 8.58 -16.45
C LYS A 85 1.96 9.43 -15.47
N THR A 86 1.63 8.93 -14.28
CA THR A 86 0.90 9.70 -13.29
C THR A 86 1.30 9.33 -11.86
N PRO A 87 1.97 10.25 -11.12
CA PRO A 87 2.47 10.03 -9.74
C PRO A 87 1.47 9.41 -8.76
N TRP A 88 0.18 9.70 -8.93
CA TRP A 88 -0.86 9.15 -8.05
C TRP A 88 -1.12 7.66 -8.23
N MET A 89 -0.80 7.08 -9.39
CA MET A 89 -0.92 5.63 -9.60
C MET A 89 0.05 4.88 -8.69
N ASP A 90 1.25 5.42 -8.47
CA ASP A 90 2.24 4.83 -7.56
C ASP A 90 1.75 4.88 -6.10
N ILE A 91 1.15 6.00 -5.69
CA ILE A 91 0.58 6.13 -4.34
C ILE A 91 -0.63 5.22 -4.17
N ARG A 92 -1.49 5.12 -5.18
CA ARG A 92 -2.59 4.16 -5.19
C ARG A 92 -2.07 2.74 -5.01
N GLN A 93 -1.08 2.32 -5.79
CA GLN A 93 -0.50 0.99 -5.68
C GLN A 93 0.16 0.77 -4.31
N THR A 94 0.85 1.78 -3.78
CA THR A 94 1.45 1.75 -2.43
C THR A 94 0.37 1.47 -1.38
N VAL A 95 -0.75 2.20 -1.42
CA VAL A 95 -1.85 2.01 -0.46
C VAL A 95 -2.56 0.68 -0.65
N GLU A 96 -2.76 0.23 -1.89
CA GLU A 96 -3.37 -1.08 -2.20
C GLU A 96 -2.47 -2.24 -1.70
N HIS A 97 -1.15 -2.14 -1.83
CA HIS A 97 -0.21 -3.15 -1.30
C HIS A 97 -0.18 -3.18 0.23
N LEU A 98 -0.27 -2.02 0.87
CA LEU A 98 -0.37 -1.94 2.33
C LEU A 98 -1.72 -2.47 2.84
N ASN A 99 -2.76 -2.47 1.99
CA ASN A 99 -4.14 -2.80 2.37
C ASN A 99 -4.81 -3.72 1.32
N PRO A 100 -4.32 -4.95 1.08
CA PRO A 100 -4.81 -5.79 0.00
C PRO A 100 -6.30 -6.15 0.14
N SER A 101 -6.76 -6.37 1.38
CA SER A 101 -8.16 -6.67 1.70
C SER A 101 -9.11 -5.51 1.41
N LEU A 102 -8.64 -4.27 1.48
CA LEU A 102 -9.45 -3.07 1.29
C LEU A 102 -9.95 -2.95 -0.15
N ARG A 103 -9.08 -3.22 -1.14
CA ARG A 103 -9.46 -3.18 -2.56
C ARG A 103 -10.57 -4.17 -2.87
N LEU A 104 -10.42 -5.41 -2.41
CA LEU A 104 -11.42 -6.47 -2.60
C LEU A 104 -12.74 -6.11 -1.92
N PHE A 105 -12.67 -5.67 -0.66
CA PHE A 105 -13.84 -5.26 0.12
C PHE A 105 -14.62 -4.15 -0.57
N ILE A 106 -13.96 -3.06 -0.99
CA ILE A 106 -14.64 -1.93 -1.63
C ILE A 106 -15.31 -2.36 -2.94
N ARG A 107 -14.62 -3.14 -3.78
CA ARG A 107 -15.17 -3.57 -5.07
C ARG A 107 -16.35 -4.53 -4.94
N GLN A 108 -16.35 -5.38 -3.90
CA GLN A 108 -17.44 -6.32 -3.63
C GLN A 108 -18.66 -5.64 -2.99
N GLN A 109 -18.44 -4.82 -1.96
CA GLN A 109 -19.53 -4.23 -1.18
C GLN A 109 -20.09 -2.95 -1.81
N TYR A 110 -19.27 -2.22 -2.56
CA TYR A 110 -19.63 -0.93 -3.15
C TYR A 110 -19.26 -0.88 -4.65
N PRO A 111 -19.81 -1.78 -5.49
CA PRO A 111 -19.47 -1.85 -6.92
C PRO A 111 -19.91 -0.61 -7.72
N THR A 112 -20.81 0.22 -7.17
CA THR A 112 -21.33 1.44 -7.80
C THR A 112 -20.49 2.69 -7.55
N LEU A 113 -19.32 2.54 -6.90
CA LEU A 113 -18.37 3.63 -6.77
C LEU A 113 -17.71 3.92 -8.12
N SER A 114 -17.73 5.19 -8.50
CA SER A 114 -16.90 5.68 -9.60
C SER A 114 -15.41 5.57 -9.27
N GLU A 115 -14.54 5.58 -10.29
CA GLU A 115 -13.09 5.54 -10.07
C GLU A 115 -12.59 6.71 -9.18
N THR A 116 -13.16 7.91 -9.31
CA THR A 116 -12.82 9.04 -8.45
C THR A 116 -13.23 8.78 -7.00
N GLU A 117 -14.44 8.27 -6.76
CA GLU A 117 -14.89 7.93 -5.41
C GLU A 117 -14.04 6.80 -4.81
N TYR A 118 -13.69 5.78 -5.61
CA TYR A 118 -12.78 4.71 -5.21
C TYR A 118 -11.41 5.27 -4.78
N ASN A 119 -10.79 6.13 -5.60
CA ASN A 119 -9.49 6.71 -5.30
C ASN A 119 -9.54 7.59 -4.04
N VAL A 120 -10.55 8.44 -3.90
CA VAL A 120 -10.74 9.27 -2.69
C VAL A 120 -10.96 8.39 -1.46
N CYS A 121 -11.72 7.32 -1.58
CA CYS A 121 -11.97 6.35 -0.51
C CYS A 121 -10.67 5.69 -0.05
N LEU A 122 -9.91 5.13 -1.00
CA LEU A 122 -8.64 4.45 -0.77
C LEU A 122 -7.62 5.37 -0.08
N LEU A 123 -7.39 6.57 -0.62
CA LEU A 123 -6.42 7.51 -0.07
C LEU A 123 -6.86 8.05 1.30
N SER A 124 -8.16 8.26 1.50
CA SER A 124 -8.68 8.68 2.80
C SER A 124 -8.53 7.58 3.86
N TYR A 125 -8.66 6.30 3.49
CA TYR A 125 -8.38 5.17 4.38
C TYR A 125 -6.92 5.14 4.83
N ALA A 126 -5.99 5.47 3.92
CA ALA A 126 -4.56 5.65 4.22
C ALA A 126 -4.25 6.89 5.08
N SER A 127 -5.27 7.53 5.66
CA SER A 127 -5.18 8.71 6.50
C SER A 127 -4.59 9.92 5.78
N LEU A 128 -4.86 10.06 4.47
CA LEU A 128 -4.53 11.30 3.76
C LEU A 128 -5.59 12.38 4.03
N SER A 129 -5.13 13.60 4.24
CA SER A 129 -5.96 14.79 4.38
C SER A 129 -6.68 15.13 3.06
N VAL A 130 -7.67 16.00 3.10
CA VAL A 130 -8.37 16.45 1.88
C VAL A 130 -7.40 17.11 0.91
N GLN A 131 -6.47 17.92 1.44
CA GLN A 131 -5.45 18.64 0.68
C GLN A 131 -4.49 17.66 0.00
N GLU A 132 -4.03 16.65 0.73
CA GLU A 132 -3.14 15.62 0.19
C GLU A 132 -3.83 14.81 -0.91
N VAL A 133 -5.09 14.42 -0.70
CA VAL A 133 -5.88 13.71 -1.72
C VAL A 133 -6.10 14.58 -2.95
N ALA A 134 -6.40 15.87 -2.76
CA ALA A 134 -6.60 16.83 -3.84
C ALA A 134 -5.32 16.99 -4.69
N PHE A 135 -4.18 17.17 -4.03
CA PHE A 135 -2.88 17.23 -4.69
C PHE A 135 -2.58 15.96 -5.47
N VAL A 136 -2.66 14.80 -4.80
CA VAL A 136 -2.34 13.50 -5.40
C VAL A 136 -3.24 13.27 -6.63
N LEU A 137 -4.54 13.46 -6.53
CA LEU A 137 -5.46 13.22 -7.65
C LEU A 137 -5.47 14.33 -8.70
N ASN A 138 -4.69 15.40 -8.52
CA ASN A 138 -4.75 16.62 -9.34
C ASN A 138 -6.20 17.15 -9.47
N GLN A 139 -6.89 17.24 -8.33
CA GLN A 139 -8.27 17.72 -8.22
C GLN A 139 -8.35 18.88 -7.24
N SER A 140 -9.42 19.67 -7.31
CA SER A 140 -9.68 20.68 -6.27
C SER A 140 -10.14 20.04 -4.97
N GLU A 141 -9.80 20.66 -3.83
CA GLU A 141 -10.31 20.23 -2.52
C GLU A 141 -11.84 20.13 -2.51
N HIS A 142 -12.54 21.06 -3.16
CA HIS A 142 -14.00 21.02 -3.32
C HIS A 142 -14.48 19.71 -3.99
N THR A 143 -13.76 19.24 -5.00
CA THR A 143 -14.08 17.96 -5.67
C THR A 143 -13.91 16.79 -4.71
N VAL A 144 -12.85 16.80 -3.90
CA VAL A 144 -12.59 15.78 -2.88
C VAL A 144 -13.66 15.81 -1.78
N TYR A 145 -14.04 16.99 -1.27
CA TYR A 145 -15.14 17.14 -0.31
C TYR A 145 -16.46 16.59 -0.86
N LYS A 146 -16.77 16.89 -2.13
CA LYS A 146 -17.97 16.37 -2.81
C LYS A 146 -17.92 14.85 -2.94
N ALA A 147 -16.76 14.28 -3.27
CA ALA A 147 -16.55 12.84 -3.33
C ALA A 147 -16.72 12.18 -1.96
N ARG A 148 -16.12 12.74 -0.88
CA ARG A 148 -16.31 12.27 0.51
C ARG A 148 -17.77 12.33 0.94
N THR A 149 -18.50 13.38 0.56
CA THR A 149 -19.94 13.50 0.84
C THR A 149 -20.74 12.39 0.14
N ARG A 150 -20.42 12.08 -1.12
CA ARG A 150 -21.05 10.98 -1.86
C ARG A 150 -20.71 9.61 -1.26
N LEU A 151 -19.45 9.42 -0.85
CA LEU A 151 -19.00 8.22 -0.13
C LEU A 151 -19.79 8.05 1.18
N ASN A 152 -19.97 9.12 1.96
CA ASN A 152 -20.77 9.06 3.17
C ASN A 152 -22.24 8.67 2.91
N LYS A 153 -22.80 9.07 1.77
CA LYS A 153 -24.15 8.66 1.38
C LYS A 153 -24.23 7.19 0.93
N LYS A 154 -23.17 6.67 0.30
CA LYS A 154 -23.14 5.31 -0.27
C LYS A 154 -22.68 4.23 0.73
N ILE A 155 -21.74 4.57 1.61
CA ILE A 155 -21.08 3.63 2.53
C ILE A 155 -21.62 3.79 3.96
N GLY A 156 -21.92 5.03 4.38
CA GLY A 156 -22.43 5.35 5.71
C GLY A 156 -21.97 6.74 6.18
N SER A 157 -22.67 7.32 7.16
CA SER A 157 -22.50 8.73 7.61
C SER A 157 -21.06 9.15 7.88
N ASP A 158 -20.24 8.20 8.34
CA ASP A 158 -18.78 8.29 8.32
C ASP A 158 -18.20 7.04 7.65
N PHE A 159 -17.91 7.14 6.36
CA PHE A 159 -17.38 6.03 5.57
C PHE A 159 -16.07 5.49 6.15
N TYR A 160 -15.28 6.34 6.82
CA TYR A 160 -13.99 5.97 7.37
C TYR A 160 -14.14 4.98 8.54
N SER A 161 -15.01 5.27 9.51
CA SER A 161 -15.27 4.33 10.60
C SER A 161 -15.92 3.04 10.14
N VAL A 162 -16.73 3.08 9.07
CA VAL A 162 -17.32 1.87 8.47
C VAL A 162 -16.23 0.97 7.90
N LEU A 163 -15.31 1.54 7.10
CA LEU A 163 -14.20 0.78 6.51
C LEU A 163 -13.26 0.23 7.57
N ARG A 164 -12.88 1.04 8.57
CA ARG A 164 -12.03 0.55 9.67
C ARG A 164 -12.68 -0.60 10.41
N ARG A 165 -13.96 -0.50 10.76
CA ARG A 165 -14.68 -1.58 11.45
C ARG A 165 -14.76 -2.86 10.61
N ALA A 166 -15.02 -2.72 9.31
CA ALA A 166 -15.14 -3.86 8.41
C ALA A 166 -13.81 -4.60 8.16
N LEU A 167 -12.68 -3.91 8.29
CA LEU A 167 -11.34 -4.45 8.02
C LEU A 167 -10.50 -4.69 9.28
N SER A 168 -11.03 -4.45 10.49
CA SER A 168 -10.38 -4.75 11.77
C SER A 168 -10.69 -6.18 12.28
N LEU A 169 -10.83 -7.15 11.36
CA LEU A 169 -10.96 -8.57 11.68
C LEU A 169 -9.63 -9.28 11.51
#